data_AF-A0A6J6N3P4-F1
#
_entry.id   AF-A0A6J6N3P4-F1
#
_cell.length_a   1.000
_cell.length_b   1.000
_cell.length_c   1.000
_cell.angle_alpha   90.00
_cell.angle_beta   90.00
_cell.angle_gamma   90.00
#
_symmetry.space_group_name_H-M   'P 1'
#
loop_
_entity.id
_entity.type
_entity.pdbx_description
1 polymer ?
#
loop_
_entity_poly.entity_id
_entity_poly.type
_entity_poly.pdbx_seq_one_letter_code
_entity_poly.pdbx_strand_id
1 'polypeptide(L)'
;MPIRPTETLHDVGEFIRQQRENAQKSIRDLARSAGVSNPYLSQIERGIRRPSADILQQIARALEISAETLYVRAGILDGSPPAASSVPEAINNDERLSAEQKQSLLSVYRSFIGAASPE
;
A
#
# COMPACT_ATOMS: atom_id res chain seq x y z
N MET A 1 19.31 -0.04 -1.94
CA MET A 1 19.41 -1.48 -2.29
C MET A 1 18.05 -1.90 -2.84
N PRO A 2 17.93 -2.51 -4.03
CA PRO A 2 16.62 -2.92 -4.54
C PRO A 2 16.08 -4.07 -3.70
N ILE A 3 14.86 -3.91 -3.19
CA ILE A 3 14.17 -4.89 -2.35
C ILE A 3 13.93 -6.16 -3.19
N ARG A 4 14.29 -7.33 -2.67
CA ARG A 4 14.17 -8.58 -3.45
C ARG A 4 12.71 -9.03 -3.48
N PRO A 5 12.19 -9.58 -4.60
CA PRO A 5 10.79 -10.00 -4.72
C PRO A 5 10.32 -10.96 -3.60
N THR A 6 11.21 -11.81 -3.09
CA THR A 6 10.91 -12.71 -1.96
C THR A 6 10.76 -11.97 -0.63
N GLU A 7 11.48 -10.88 -0.38
CA GLU A 7 11.38 -10.09 0.86
C GLU A 7 10.00 -9.42 0.95
N THR A 8 9.48 -8.88 -0.17
CA THR A 8 8.14 -8.25 -0.23
C THR A 8 7.01 -9.26 0.05
N LEU A 9 7.17 -10.52 -0.35
CA LEU A 9 6.20 -11.58 -0.10
C LEU A 9 6.16 -12.01 1.37
N HIS A 10 7.32 -12.07 2.01
CA HIS A 10 7.40 -12.33 3.44
C HIS A 10 6.80 -11.16 4.22
N ASP A 11 7.10 -9.91 3.84
CA ASP A 11 6.57 -8.70 4.49
C ASP A 11 5.03 -8.62 4.41
N VAL A 12 4.42 -8.83 3.23
CA VAL A 12 2.96 -8.81 3.12
C VAL A 12 2.29 -9.97 3.89
N GLY A 13 2.89 -11.16 3.88
CA GLY A 13 2.37 -12.33 4.59
C GLY A 13 2.37 -12.13 6.10
N GLU A 14 3.49 -11.64 6.64
CA GLU A 14 3.64 -11.30 8.06
C GLU A 14 2.69 -10.18 8.47
N PHE A 15 2.54 -9.14 7.63
CA PHE A 15 1.59 -8.07 7.89
C PHE A 15 0.13 -8.56 7.95
N ILE A 16 -0.30 -9.42 7.03
CA ILE A 16 -1.64 -10.02 7.05
C ILE A 16 -1.85 -10.81 8.34
N ARG A 17 -0.85 -11.60 8.75
CA ARG A 17 -0.88 -12.35 10.01
C ARG A 17 -1.05 -11.42 11.21
N GLN A 18 -0.27 -10.34 11.28
CA GLN A 18 -0.33 -9.38 12.38
C GLN A 18 -1.70 -8.69 12.46
N GLN A 19 -2.24 -8.23 11.33
CA GLN A 19 -3.57 -7.61 11.30
C GLN A 19 -4.67 -8.59 11.72
N ARG A 20 -4.57 -9.85 11.29
CA ARG A 20 -5.50 -10.90 11.73
C ARG A 20 -5.47 -11.11 13.24
N GLU A 21 -4.27 -11.18 13.82
CA GLU A 21 -4.07 -11.38 15.27
C GLU A 21 -4.55 -10.17 16.08
N ASN A 22 -4.30 -8.95 15.60
CA ASN A 22 -4.82 -7.71 16.20
C ASN A 22 -6.34 -7.66 16.19
N ALA A 23 -6.96 -8.13 15.09
CA ALA A 23 -8.41 -8.25 14.97
C ALA A 23 -8.99 -9.48 15.74
N GLN A 24 -8.15 -10.23 16.46
CA GLN A 24 -8.51 -11.45 17.20
C GLN A 24 -9.24 -12.50 16.34
N LYS A 25 -9.00 -12.51 15.03
CA LYS A 25 -9.60 -13.48 14.10
C LYS A 25 -8.75 -14.74 14.03
N SER A 26 -9.37 -15.90 14.10
CA SER A 26 -8.66 -17.13 13.76
C SER A 26 -8.34 -17.15 12.25
N ILE A 27 -7.34 -17.91 11.85
CA ILE A 27 -7.03 -18.10 10.42
C ILE A 27 -8.23 -18.67 9.65
N ARG A 28 -9.06 -19.49 10.31
CA ARG A 28 -10.28 -20.05 9.72
C ARG A 28 -11.37 -19.00 9.52
N ASP A 29 -11.47 -18.04 10.43
CA ASP A 29 -12.47 -16.97 10.34
C ASP A 29 -12.07 -15.97 9.26
N LEU A 30 -10.79 -15.56 9.22
CA LEU A 30 -10.29 -14.69 8.15
C LEU A 30 -10.48 -15.34 6.78
N ALA A 31 -10.07 -16.61 6.62
CA ALA A 31 -10.24 -17.35 5.37
C ALA A 31 -11.70 -17.37 4.90
N ARG A 32 -12.63 -17.63 5.82
CA ARG A 32 -14.07 -17.64 5.53
C ARG A 32 -14.57 -16.26 5.10
N SER A 33 -14.24 -15.21 5.84
CA SER A 33 -14.67 -13.84 5.51
C SER A 33 -14.04 -13.31 4.22
N ALA A 34 -12.83 -13.75 3.90
CA ALA A 34 -12.11 -13.38 2.68
C ALA A 34 -12.46 -14.28 1.49
N GLY A 35 -13.33 -15.28 1.63
CA GLY A 35 -13.71 -16.16 0.52
C GLY A 35 -12.59 -17.07 0.01
N VAL A 36 -11.55 -17.32 0.81
CA VAL A 36 -10.38 -18.14 0.44
C VAL A 36 -10.29 -19.41 1.27
N SER A 37 -9.55 -20.41 0.77
CA SER A 37 -9.31 -21.63 1.54
C SER A 37 -8.31 -21.37 2.69
N ASN A 38 -8.54 -22.03 3.83
CA ASN A 38 -7.65 -21.95 4.99
C ASN A 38 -6.20 -22.38 4.66
N PRO A 39 -5.95 -23.49 3.92
CA PRO A 39 -4.59 -23.85 3.50
C PRO A 39 -3.92 -22.78 2.64
N TYR A 40 -4.67 -22.11 1.76
CA TYR A 40 -4.12 -21.07 0.89
C TYR A 40 -3.75 -19.81 1.68
N LEU A 41 -4.63 -19.35 2.59
CA LEU A 41 -4.31 -18.23 3.48
C LEU A 41 -3.09 -18.53 4.37
N SER A 42 -2.95 -19.75 4.88
CA SER A 42 -1.78 -20.18 5.64
C SER A 42 -0.48 -20.15 4.84
N GLN A 43 -0.54 -20.45 3.53
CA GLN A 43 0.63 -20.33 2.66
C GLN A 43 0.99 -18.87 2.38
N ILE A 44 0.00 -17.99 2.29
CA ILE A 44 0.21 -16.54 2.12
C ILE A 44 0.87 -15.95 3.37
N GLU A 45 0.33 -16.20 4.57
CA GLU A 45 0.88 -15.67 5.83
C GLU A 45 2.33 -16.10 6.11
N ARG A 46 2.77 -17.20 5.49
CA ARG A 46 4.15 -17.72 5.61
C ARG A 46 5.09 -17.25 4.47
N GLY A 47 4.59 -16.42 3.55
CA GLY A 47 5.35 -15.98 2.36
C GLY A 47 5.58 -17.08 1.31
N ILE A 48 4.94 -18.25 1.44
CA ILE A 48 5.14 -19.40 0.54
C ILE A 48 4.40 -19.18 -0.79
N ARG A 49 3.25 -18.51 -0.75
CA ARG A 49 2.42 -18.24 -1.94
C ARG A 49 2.22 -16.75 -2.14
N ARG A 50 2.45 -16.31 -3.38
CA ARG A 50 2.11 -14.97 -3.82
C ARG A 50 0.60 -14.86 -4.07
N PRO A 51 -0.14 -14.02 -3.32
CA PRO A 51 -1.53 -13.73 -3.61
C PRO A 51 -1.65 -12.85 -4.87
N SER A 52 -2.76 -12.98 -5.59
CA SER A 52 -3.13 -12.02 -6.64
C SER A 52 -3.67 -10.72 -6.02
N ALA A 53 -3.77 -9.66 -6.82
CA ALA A 53 -4.37 -8.40 -6.38
C ALA A 53 -5.81 -8.58 -5.88
N ASP A 54 -6.61 -9.40 -6.57
CA ASP A 54 -7.98 -9.70 -6.16
C ASP A 54 -8.03 -10.39 -4.78
N ILE A 55 -7.15 -11.37 -4.54
CA ILE A 55 -7.05 -12.04 -3.24
C ILE A 55 -6.64 -11.06 -2.14
N LEU A 56 -5.67 -10.19 -2.40
CA LEU A 56 -5.30 -9.13 -1.46
C LEU A 56 -6.46 -8.18 -1.18
N GLN A 57 -7.27 -7.84 -2.18
CA GLN A 57 -8.46 -7.01 -1.99
C GLN A 57 -9.51 -7.70 -1.10
N GLN A 58 -9.75 -9.00 -1.31
CA GLN A 58 -10.67 -9.80 -0.48
C GLN A 58 -10.18 -9.88 0.97
N ILE A 59 -8.88 -10.12 1.18
CA ILE A 59 -8.26 -10.15 2.51
C ILE A 59 -8.34 -8.76 3.18
N ALA A 60 -8.04 -7.68 2.45
CA ALA A 60 -8.14 -6.32 2.97
C ALA A 60 -9.55 -5.96 3.42
N ARG A 61 -10.57 -6.31 2.62
CA ARG A 61 -11.98 -6.16 2.99
C ARG A 61 -12.33 -6.93 4.25
N ALA A 62 -11.88 -8.18 4.36
CA ALA A 62 -12.15 -9.02 5.52
C ALA A 62 -11.44 -8.56 6.81
N LEU A 63 -10.32 -7.85 6.68
CA LEU A 63 -9.57 -7.22 7.76
C LEU A 63 -9.99 -5.76 8.02
N GLU A 64 -10.89 -5.20 7.21
CA GLU A 64 -11.35 -3.81 7.29
C GLU A 64 -10.19 -2.79 7.17
N ILE A 65 -9.20 -3.09 6.31
CA ILE A 65 -8.05 -2.21 6.03
C ILE A 65 -8.01 -1.81 4.55
N SER A 66 -7.19 -0.81 4.23
CA SER A 66 -6.97 -0.41 2.83
C SER A 66 -6.24 -1.49 2.04
N ALA A 67 -6.76 -1.84 0.86
CA ALA A 67 -6.10 -2.78 -0.06
C ALA A 67 -4.77 -2.21 -0.59
N GLU A 68 -4.66 -0.88 -0.71
CA GLU A 68 -3.43 -0.20 -1.12
C GLU A 68 -2.26 -0.54 -0.19
N THR A 69 -2.53 -0.58 1.12
CA THR A 69 -1.54 -0.94 2.14
C THR A 69 -0.94 -2.34 1.90
N LEU A 70 -1.76 -3.28 1.42
CA LEU A 70 -1.31 -4.63 1.06
C LEU A 70 -0.60 -4.65 -0.30
N TYR A 71 -1.06 -3.86 -1.27
CA TYR A 71 -0.43 -3.77 -2.58
C TYR A 71 0.99 -3.20 -2.54
N VAL A 72 1.21 -2.16 -1.72
CA VAL A 72 2.54 -1.58 -1.50
C VAL A 72 3.49 -2.62 -0.90
N ARG A 73 3.05 -3.33 0.15
CA ARG A 73 3.87 -4.39 0.77
C ARG A 73 4.11 -5.58 -0.16
N ALA A 74 3.14 -5.93 -0.99
CA ALA A 74 3.28 -6.99 -1.99
C ALA A 74 4.14 -6.60 -3.21
N GLY A 75 4.63 -5.35 -3.26
CA GLY A 75 5.34 -4.79 -4.41
C GLY A 75 4.51 -4.77 -5.69
N ILE A 76 3.17 -4.68 -5.55
CA ILE A 76 2.21 -4.56 -6.67
C ILE A 76 1.99 -3.09 -7.00
N LEU A 77 2.02 -2.22 -5.99
CA LEU A 77 2.10 -0.78 -6.15
C LEU A 77 3.45 -0.32 -5.63
N ASP A 78 4.16 0.47 -6.44
CA ASP A 78 5.22 1.30 -5.87
C ASP A 78 4.54 2.28 -4.91
N GLY A 79 5.00 2.38 -3.66
CA GLY A 79 4.46 3.31 -2.66
C GLY A 79 4.60 4.79 -3.03
N SER A 80 4.96 5.10 -4.28
CA SER A 80 4.78 6.44 -4.85
C SER A 80 3.28 6.67 -5.04
N PRO A 81 2.75 7.83 -4.60
CA PRO A 81 1.35 8.16 -4.82
C PRO A 81 1.02 8.00 -6.31
N PRO A 82 -0.17 7.49 -6.66
CA PRO A 82 -0.53 7.25 -8.05
C PRO A 82 -0.29 8.51 -8.87
N ALA A 83 0.26 8.35 -10.08
CA ALA A 83 0.41 9.43 -11.07
C ALA A 83 -0.93 10.08 -11.48
N ALA A 84 -2.06 9.68 -10.88
CA ALA A 84 -3.29 10.45 -10.91
C ALA A 84 -3.13 11.69 -10.02
N SER A 85 -2.61 12.76 -10.63
CA SER A 85 -2.46 14.12 -10.11
C SER A 85 -1.66 14.21 -8.81
N SER A 86 -0.34 14.10 -8.93
CA SER A 86 0.55 14.57 -7.87
C SER A 86 0.24 16.04 -7.53
N VAL A 87 0.38 16.48 -6.27
CA VAL A 87 0.14 17.89 -5.89
C VAL A 87 0.88 18.88 -6.81
N PRO A 88 2.15 18.62 -7.22
CA PRO A 88 2.82 19.45 -8.23
C PRO A 88 2.11 19.54 -9.57
N GLU A 89 1.54 18.43 -10.03
CA GLU A 89 0.79 18.34 -11.28
C GLU A 89 -0.55 19.05 -11.20
N ALA A 90 -1.25 18.97 -10.07
CA ALA A 90 -2.46 19.75 -9.81
C ALA A 90 -2.16 21.26 -9.81
N ILE A 91 -1.04 21.70 -9.21
CA ILE A 91 -0.61 23.11 -9.24
C ILE A 91 -0.28 23.54 -10.67
N ASN A 92 0.43 22.71 -11.43
CA ASN A 92 0.78 23.02 -12.81
C ASN A 92 -0.44 23.14 -13.73
N ASN A 93 -1.48 22.33 -13.51
CA ASN A 93 -2.69 22.30 -14.34
C ASN A 93 -3.78 23.30 -13.91
N ASP A 94 -3.65 24.01 -12.78
CA ASP A 94 -4.64 25.01 -12.36
C ASP A 94 -4.57 26.26 -13.25
N GLU A 95 -5.62 26.48 -14.05
CA GLU A 95 -5.73 27.62 -14.98
C GLU A 95 -5.94 28.96 -14.26
N ARG A 96 -6.32 28.95 -12.96
CA ARG A 96 -6.50 30.16 -12.17
C ARG A 96 -5.18 30.75 -11.67
N LEU A 97 -4.08 30.01 -11.81
CA LEU A 97 -2.76 30.41 -11.34
C LEU A 97 -1.89 30.94 -12.49
N SER A 98 -1.25 32.09 -12.27
CA SER A 98 -0.18 32.58 -13.14
C SER A 98 1.07 31.69 -13.04
N ALA A 99 1.95 31.80 -14.03
CA ALA A 99 3.22 31.06 -14.02
C ALA A 99 4.06 31.35 -12.77
N GLU A 100 4.08 32.60 -12.31
CA GLU A 100 4.80 33.01 -11.09
C GLU A 100 4.16 32.38 -9.84
N GLN A 101 2.84 32.39 -9.74
CA GLN A 101 2.11 31.79 -8.60
C GLN A 101 2.35 30.27 -8.54
N LYS A 102 2.36 29.59 -9.69
CA LYS A 102 2.72 28.16 -9.77
C LYS A 102 4.14 27.93 -9.25
N GLN A 103 5.10 28.75 -9.68
CA GLN A 103 6.50 28.67 -9.25
C GLN A 103 6.64 28.83 -7.72
N SER A 104 5.96 29.82 -7.12
CA SER A 104 5.98 30.06 -5.68
C SER A 104 5.37 28.91 -4.88
N LEU A 105 4.21 28.41 -5.30
CA LEU A 105 3.54 27.29 -4.63
C LEU A 105 4.39 26.01 -4.70
N LEU A 106 4.99 25.73 -5.86
CA LEU A 106 5.88 24.58 -6.02
C LEU A 106 7.15 24.71 -5.17
N SER A 107 7.71 25.92 -5.03
CA SER A 107 8.87 26.18 -4.18
C SER A 107 8.57 25.90 -2.70
N VAL A 108 7.44 26.41 -2.20
CA VAL A 108 6.98 26.18 -0.82
C VAL A 108 6.64 24.71 -0.59
N TYR A 109 5.94 24.07 -1.52
CA TYR A 109 5.63 22.65 -1.43
C TYR A 109 6.92 21.80 -1.35
N ARG A 110 7.92 22.10 -2.19
CA ARG A 110 9.21 21.42 -2.21
C ARG A 110 10.02 21.63 -0.92
N SER A 111 9.95 22.80 -0.30
CA SER A 111 10.67 23.05 0.96
C SER A 111 10.10 22.21 2.12
N PHE A 112 8.78 21.98 2.15
CA PHE A 112 8.15 21.17 3.19
C PHE A 112 8.41 19.66 3.02
N ILE A 113 8.43 19.14 1.80
CA ILE A 113 8.72 17.72 1.55
C ILE A 113 10.23 17.41 1.63
N GLY A 114 11.10 18.36 1.25
CA GLY A 114 12.56 18.20 1.36
C GLY A 114 13.07 18.27 2.80
N ALA A 115 12.36 18.99 3.68
CA ALA A 115 12.64 19.03 5.11
C ALA A 115 12.16 17.78 5.86
N ALA A 116 11.31 16.95 5.24
CA ALA A 116 10.84 15.69 5.78
C ALA A 116 11.80 14.51 5.46
N SER A 117 13.11 14.74 5.62
CA SER A 117 14.08 13.65 5.75
C SER A 117 14.30 13.39 7.25
N PRO A 118 13.75 12.32 7.84
CA PRO A 118 14.19 11.87 9.16
C PRO A 118 15.47 11.03 9.02
N GLU A 119 16.31 11.13 10.04
CA GLU A 119 17.46 10.25 10.33
C GLU A 119 17.11 8.75 10.33
#